data_AF-A0AAJ5ZII7-F1
#
_entry.id   AF-A0AAJ5ZII7-F1
#
_cell.length_a   1.000
_cell.length_b   1.000
_cell.length_c   1.000
_cell.angle_alpha   90.00
_cell.angle_beta   90.00
_cell.angle_gamma   90.00
#
_symmetry.space_group_name_H-M   'P 1'
#
loop_
_entity.id
_entity.type
_entity.pdbx_description
1 polymer ?
#
loop_
_entity_poly.entity_id
_entity_poly.type
_entity_poly.pdbx_seq_one_letter_code
_entity_poly.pdbx_strand_id
1 'polypeptide(L)'
;MAEEQARNENREVDSEKARVSMDRLFDIYRDIAETADEVMQTRCPYKDASSRCTAKFGCRNQFFTSDPTALPACAGSDQIDYRDAWDT
;
A
#
# COMPACT_ATOMS: atom_id res chain seq x y z
N MET A 1 -22.15 19.85 -20.41
CA MET A 1 -22.64 19.64 -21.80
C MET A 1 -21.52 19.22 -22.74
N ALA A 2 -20.35 19.87 -22.75
CA ALA A 2 -19.19 19.47 -23.58
C ALA A 2 -18.43 18.23 -23.04
N GLU A 3 -18.38 18.04 -21.71
CA GLU A 3 -17.66 16.91 -21.08
C GLU A 3 -18.35 15.56 -21.29
N GLU A 4 -19.66 15.56 -21.49
CA GLU A 4 -20.46 14.34 -21.71
C GLU A 4 -20.38 13.86 -23.16
N GLN A 5 -20.06 14.75 -24.11
CA GLN A 5 -19.80 14.42 -25.51
C GLN A 5 -18.42 13.78 -25.71
N ALA A 6 -17.45 14.03 -24.83
CA ALA A 6 -16.13 13.36 -24.87
C ALA A 6 -16.20 11.88 -24.43
N ARG A 7 -17.24 11.47 -23.71
CA ARG A 7 -17.44 10.09 -23.25
C ARG A 7 -18.04 9.17 -24.32
N ASN A 8 -18.58 9.75 -25.39
CA ASN A 8 -19.37 9.03 -26.39
C ASN A 8 -18.81 9.18 -27.82
N GLU A 9 -17.48 9.14 -27.97
CA GLU A 9 -16.91 8.66 -29.23
C GLU A 9 -16.88 7.14 -29.14
N ASN A 10 -17.93 6.52 -29.67
CA ASN A 10 -18.09 5.07 -29.77
C ASN A 10 -17.04 4.49 -30.74
N ARG A 11 -15.78 4.48 -30.30
CA ARG A 11 -14.76 3.57 -30.81
C ARG A 11 -15.19 2.20 -30.33
N GLU A 12 -15.63 1.36 -31.26
CA GLU A 12 -15.86 -0.06 -31.00
C GLU A 12 -14.63 -0.59 -30.23
N VAL A 13 -14.84 -0.89 -28.95
CA VAL A 13 -13.77 -1.32 -28.07
C VAL A 13 -13.37 -2.70 -28.55
N ASP A 14 -12.13 -2.84 -29.01
CA ASP A 14 -11.55 -4.15 -29.30
C ASP A 14 -11.55 -4.97 -28.00
N SER A 15 -12.51 -5.88 -27.91
CA SER A 15 -12.75 -6.67 -26.70
C SER A 15 -11.56 -7.55 -26.35
N GLU A 16 -10.83 -8.04 -27.36
CA GLU A 16 -9.66 -8.90 -27.14
C GLU A 16 -8.48 -8.08 -26.65
N LYS A 17 -8.24 -6.92 -27.25
CA LYS A 17 -7.21 -6.00 -26.76
C LYS A 17 -7.50 -5.51 -25.34
N ALA A 18 -8.76 -5.22 -25.03
CA ALA A 18 -9.19 -4.87 -23.68
C ALA A 18 -8.94 -6.03 -22.70
N ARG A 19 -9.33 -7.26 -23.05
CA ARG A 19 -9.09 -8.46 -22.24
C ARG A 19 -7.61 -8.66 -21.95
N VAL A 20 -6.75 -8.62 -22.97
CA VAL A 20 -5.29 -8.73 -22.82
C VAL A 20 -4.72 -7.62 -21.92
N SER A 21 -5.24 -6.40 -22.02
CA SER A 21 -4.80 -5.29 -21.17
C SER A 21 -5.21 -5.51 -19.71
N MET A 22 -6.41 -6.05 -19.47
CA MET A 22 -6.90 -6.38 -18.13
C MET A 22 -6.14 -7.56 -17.52
N ASP A 23 -5.82 -8.60 -18.30
CA ASP A 23 -5.00 -9.72 -17.85
C ASP A 23 -3.62 -9.23 -17.40
N ARG A 24 -3.00 -8.33 -18.19
CA ARG A 24 -1.71 -7.72 -17.82
C ARG A 24 -1.81 -6.89 -16.54
N LEU A 25 -2.87 -6.10 -16.36
CA LEU A 25 -3.07 -5.34 -15.12
C LEU A 25 -3.26 -6.28 -13.93
N PHE A 26 -4.04 -7.35 -14.09
CA PHE A 26 -4.23 -8.36 -13.06
C PHE A 26 -2.90 -8.98 -12.64
N ASP A 27 -2.05 -9.37 -13.60
CA ASP A 27 -0.73 -9.92 -13.29
C ASP A 27 0.13 -8.95 -12.48
N ILE A 28 0.18 -7.67 -12.87
CA ILE A 28 0.93 -6.64 -12.13
C ILE A 28 0.40 -6.50 -10.69
N TYR A 29 -0.92 -6.41 -10.52
CA TYR A 29 -1.52 -6.25 -9.20
C TYR A 29 -1.36 -7.49 -8.33
N ARG A 30 -1.42 -8.70 -8.91
CA ARG A 30 -1.15 -9.95 -8.20
C ARG A 30 0.28 -9.96 -7.68
N ASP A 31 1.26 -9.68 -8.54
CA ASP A 31 2.68 -9.71 -8.15
C ASP A 31 2.99 -8.65 -7.07
N ILE A 32 2.37 -7.47 -7.14
CA ILE A 32 2.44 -6.45 -6.09
C ILE A 32 1.86 -6.98 -4.77
N ALA A 33 0.69 -7.63 -4.81
CA ALA A 33 0.03 -8.16 -3.62
C ALA A 33 0.85 -9.27 -2.96
N GLU A 34 1.38 -10.21 -3.74
CA GLU A 34 2.25 -11.30 -3.26
C GLU A 34 3.52 -10.72 -2.60
N THR A 35 4.19 -9.78 -3.28
CA THR A 35 5.38 -9.11 -2.73
C THR A 35 5.07 -8.37 -1.42
N ALA A 36 3.93 -7.68 -1.37
CA ALA A 36 3.51 -6.99 -0.16
C ALA A 36 3.25 -7.98 0.99
N ASP A 37 2.58 -9.10 0.73
CA ASP A 37 2.32 -10.12 1.76
C ASP A 37 3.63 -10.68 2.35
N GLU A 38 4.60 -11.01 1.50
CA GLU A 38 5.93 -11.48 1.93
C GLU A 38 6.68 -10.44 2.77
N VAL A 39 6.77 -9.20 2.28
CA VAL A 39 7.52 -8.13 2.97
C VAL A 39 6.85 -7.76 4.29
N MET A 40 5.50 -7.77 4.36
CA MET A 40 4.76 -7.39 5.55
C MET A 40 4.87 -8.40 6.70
N GLN A 41 5.29 -9.64 6.43
CA GLN A 41 5.63 -10.61 7.49
C GLN A 41 6.83 -10.16 8.34
N THR A 42 7.75 -9.36 7.77
CA THR A 42 8.98 -8.93 8.44
C THR A 42 8.99 -7.45 8.83
N ARG A 43 8.13 -6.63 8.21
CA ARG A 43 7.98 -5.22 8.59
C ARG A 43 7.33 -5.12 9.97
N CYS A 44 7.82 -4.17 10.77
CA CYS A 44 7.24 -3.89 12.08
C CYS A 44 5.79 -3.43 11.91
N PRO A 45 4.81 -4.17 12.47
CA PRO A 45 3.43 -3.94 12.16
C PRO A 45 2.88 -2.69 12.85
N TYR A 46 1.68 -2.39 12.38
CA TYR A 46 0.89 -1.19 12.56
C TYR A 46 0.86 -0.61 13.97
N LYS A 47 0.84 0.73 13.96
CA LYS A 47 0.53 1.59 15.08
C LYS A 47 -0.96 1.47 15.41
N ASP A 48 -1.29 1.38 16.70
CA ASP A 48 -2.65 1.69 17.14
C ASP A 48 -2.91 3.20 17.07
N ALA A 49 -4.13 3.63 17.41
CA ALA A 49 -4.51 5.05 17.42
C ALA A 49 -3.68 5.93 18.39
N SER A 50 -2.94 5.30 19.32
CA SER A 50 -2.04 5.96 20.27
C SER A 50 -0.56 5.85 19.84
N SER A 51 -0.29 5.49 18.59
CA SER A 51 1.05 5.26 18.04
C SER A 51 1.86 4.18 18.77
N ARG A 52 1.19 3.19 19.38
CA ARG A 52 1.83 2.03 20.00
C ARG A 52 1.97 0.88 19.01
N CYS A 53 3.09 0.18 19.08
CA CYS A 53 3.31 -1.04 18.32
C CYS A 53 2.37 -2.14 18.82
N THR A 54 1.68 -2.80 17.88
CA THR A 54 0.78 -3.92 18.17
C THR A 54 1.40 -5.29 17.88
N ALA A 55 2.61 -5.34 17.31
CA ALA A 55 3.30 -6.61 17.07
C ALA A 55 3.54 -7.37 18.37
N LYS A 56 3.24 -8.67 18.34
CA LYS A 56 3.59 -9.61 19.42
C LYS A 56 4.99 -10.20 19.29
N PHE A 57 5.63 -10.03 18.12
CA PHE A 57 7.01 -10.44 17.87
C PHE A 57 7.97 -9.23 17.96
N GLY A 58 9.25 -9.49 18.20
CA GLY A 58 10.28 -8.46 18.30
C GLY A 58 10.57 -7.82 16.94
N CYS A 59 10.58 -6.49 16.87
CA CYS A 59 10.83 -5.77 15.62
C CYS A 59 11.69 -4.51 15.79
N ARG A 60 12.42 -4.14 14.73
CA ARG A 60 13.39 -3.02 14.72
C ARG A 60 12.82 -1.67 15.18
N ASN A 61 11.55 -1.40 14.91
CA ASN A 61 10.90 -0.13 15.22
C ASN A 61 10.11 -0.16 16.55
N GLN A 62 10.19 -1.25 17.32
CA GLN A 62 9.62 -1.32 18.66
C GLN A 62 10.59 -0.76 19.70
N PHE A 63 10.13 0.24 20.45
CA PHE A 63 10.87 0.85 21.55
C PHE A 63 10.16 0.53 22.85
N PHE A 64 10.72 -0.41 23.60
CA PHE A 64 10.20 -0.82 24.89
C PHE A 64 10.44 0.27 25.95
N THR A 65 9.44 0.48 26.81
CA THR A 65 9.56 1.39 27.94
C THR A 65 10.10 0.65 29.17
N SER A 66 10.38 1.38 30.25
CA SER A 66 10.76 0.77 31.54
C SER A 66 9.63 -0.08 32.17
N ASP A 67 8.38 0.15 31.76
CA ASP A 67 7.24 -0.69 32.14
C ASP A 67 7.15 -1.92 31.20
N PRO A 68 7.36 -3.14 31.71
CA PRO A 68 7.31 -4.37 30.92
C PRO A 68 5.89 -4.76 30.49
N THR A 69 4.85 -4.12 31.05
CA THR A 69 3.43 -4.38 30.71
C THR A 69 2.88 -3.42 29.66
N ALA A 70 3.58 -2.31 29.40
CA ALA A 70 3.18 -1.33 28.41
C ALA A 70 3.48 -1.79 26.98
N LEU A 71 2.59 -1.46 26.04
CA LEU A 71 2.87 -1.65 24.62
C LEU A 71 4.07 -0.79 24.18
N PRO A 72 5.00 -1.33 23.39
CA PRO A 72 6.16 -0.57 22.91
C PRO A 72 5.73 0.62 22.05
N ALA A 73 6.50 1.70 22.09
CA ALA A 73 6.33 2.80 21.14
C ALA A 73 6.80 2.36 19.75
N CYS A 74 6.09 2.80 18.70
CA CYS A 74 6.49 2.53 17.32
C CYS A 74 7.23 3.74 16.74
N ALA A 75 8.55 3.66 16.54
CA ALA A 75 9.31 4.79 15.97
C ALA A 75 9.40 4.76 14.44
N GLY A 76 8.45 4.12 13.75
CA GLY A 76 8.32 4.30 12.30
C GLY A 76 8.07 5.77 11.98
N SER A 77 8.75 6.31 10.96
CA SER A 77 8.56 7.69 10.52
C SER A 77 7.13 7.87 9.98
N ASP A 78 6.35 8.77 10.57
CA ASP A 78 5.07 9.22 10.01
C ASP A 78 5.25 10.34 8.97
N GLN A 79 6.50 10.71 8.68
CA GLN A 79 6.88 11.77 7.75
C GLN A 79 7.27 11.22 6.37
N ILE A 80 6.60 10.15 5.91
CA ILE A 80 6.87 9.62 4.58
C ILE A 80 6.25 10.57 3.57
N ASP A 81 7.10 11.33 2.88
CA ASP A 81 6.71 12.17 1.77
C ASP A 81 6.87 11.40 0.46
N TYR A 82 5.74 11.12 -0.20
CA TYR A 82 5.72 10.39 -1.47
C TYR A 82 5.77 11.32 -2.70
N ARG A 83 5.82 12.64 -2.52
CA ARG A 83 5.81 13.60 -3.65
C ARG A 83 6.96 13.36 -4.61
N ASP A 84 8.16 13.10 -4.09
CA ASP A 84 9.36 12.81 -4.89
C ASP A 84 9.23 11.56 -5.79
N ALA A 85 8.26 10.67 -5.53
CA ALA A 85 8.00 9.51 -6.39
C ALA A 85 7.12 9.84 -7.62
N TRP A 86 6.45 10.99 -7.63
CA TRP A 86 5.47 11.40 -8.65
C TRP A 86 5.81 12.71 -9.35
N ASP A 87 6.45 13.64 -8.64
CA ASP A 87 6.83 14.95 -9.16
C ASP A 87 8.23 14.87 -9.78
N THR A 88 8.30 14.65 -11.10
CA THR A 88 9.53 14.76 -11.94
C THR A 88 9.63 16.09 -12.66
#